data_AF-A0A7W6WI74-F1
#
_entry.id   AF-A0A7W6WI74-F1
#
_cell.length_a   1.000
_cell.length_b   1.000
_cell.length_c   1.000
_cell.angle_alpha   90.00
_cell.angle_beta   90.00
_cell.angle_gamma   90.00
#
_symmetry.space_group_name_H-M   'P 1'
#
loop_
_entity.id
_entity.type
_entity.pdbx_description
1 polymer ?
#
loop_
_entity_poly.entity_id
_entity_poly.type
_entity_poly.pdbx_seq_one_letter_code
_entity_poly.pdbx_strand_id
1 'polypeptide(L)' 'MGLIAMRERDLQRIEILSKVIAGRMTLVSAAHVLDLSTRQVRRAARADQASSASRIRRHS' A
#
# COMPACT_ATOMS: atom_id res chain seq x y z
N MET A 1 -7.53 5.82 -22.58
CA MET A 1 -7.68 5.10 -21.29
C MET A 1 -6.81 5.74 -20.18
N GLY A 2 -6.86 7.06 -20.00
CA GLY A 2 -6.01 7.78 -19.04
C GLY A 2 -6.87 8.48 -17.99
N LEU A 3 -6.40 8.55 -16.76
CA LEU A 3 -7.07 9.08 -15.55
C LEU A 3 -7.98 8.10 -14.78
N ILE A 4 -9.00 7.48 -15.39
CA ILE A 4 -9.91 6.56 -14.65
C ILE A 4 -9.18 5.27 -14.22
N ALA A 5 -8.46 4.62 -15.14
CA ALA A 5 -7.68 3.43 -14.83
C ALA A 5 -6.48 3.70 -13.87
N MET A 6 -5.96 4.94 -13.85
CA MET A 6 -4.96 5.34 -12.87
C MET A 6 -5.56 5.45 -11.47
N ARG A 7 -6.74 6.09 -11.34
CA ARG A 7 -7.47 6.17 -10.06
C ARG A 7 -7.78 4.80 -9.50
N GLU A 8 -8.22 3.87 -10.34
CA GLU A 8 -8.57 2.51 -9.94
C GLU A 8 -7.35 1.70 -9.47
N ARG A 9 -6.24 1.78 -10.21
CA ARG A 9 -4.96 1.16 -9.79
C ARG A 9 -4.40 1.78 -8.51
N ASP A 10 -4.50 3.09 -8.34
CA ASP A 10 -4.04 3.75 -7.11
C ASP A 10 -4.91 3.35 -5.91
N LEU A 11 -6.24 3.30 -6.07
CA LEU A 11 -7.15 2.87 -5.02
C LEU A 11 -6.89 1.40 -4.63
N GLN A 12 -6.75 0.53 -5.63
CA GLN A 12 -6.41 -0.88 -5.43
C GLN A 12 -5.08 -1.02 -4.68
N ARG A 13 -4.08 -0.21 -5.03
CA ARG A 13 -2.79 -0.21 -4.35
C ARG A 13 -2.90 0.19 -2.89
N ILE A 14 -3.67 1.23 -2.57
CA ILE A 14 -3.90 1.68 -1.19
C ILE A 14 -4.62 0.58 -0.40
N GLU A 15 -5.67 -0.03 -0.95
CA GLU A 15 -6.41 -1.10 -0.29
C GLU A 15 -5.53 -2.31 0.00
N ILE A 16 -4.74 -2.73 -0.99
CA ILE A 16 -3.81 -3.86 -0.87
C ILE A 16 -2.74 -3.58 0.19
N LEU A 17 -2.13 -2.39 0.19
CA LEU A 17 -1.13 -2.02 1.20
C LEU A 17 -1.73 -1.94 2.61
N SER A 18 -2.98 -1.44 2.74
CA SER A 18 -3.70 -1.42 4.02
C SER A 18 -3.96 -2.84 4.55
N LYS A 19 -4.35 -3.79 3.69
CA LYS A 19 -4.53 -5.20 4.08
C LYS A 19 -3.21 -5.85 4.51
N VAL A 20 -2.10 -5.52 3.86
CA VAL A 20 -0.76 -6.00 4.23
C VAL A 20 -0.34 -5.46 5.60
N ILE A 21 -0.50 -4.15 5.83
CA ILE A 21 -0.17 -3.52 7.11
C ILE A 21 -1.04 -4.09 8.25
N ALA A 22 -2.31 -4.35 7.98
CA ALA A 22 -3.23 -4.97 8.92
C ALA A 22 -2.99 -6.48 9.15
N GLY A 23 -1.98 -7.08 8.51
CA GLY A 23 -1.71 -8.53 8.60
C GLY A 23 -2.77 -9.42 7.95
N ARG A 24 -3.73 -8.83 7.22
CA ARG A 24 -4.83 -9.54 6.54
C ARG A 24 -4.46 -10.04 5.15
N MET A 25 -3.28 -9.67 4.64
CA MET A 25 -2.76 -10.15 3.36
C MET A 25 -1.23 -10.28 3.38
N THR A 26 -0.70 -11.33 2.74
CA THR A 26 0.75 -11.56 2.70
C THR A 26 1.44 -10.65 1.68
N LEU A 27 2.73 -10.39 1.89
CA LEU A 27 3.56 -9.65 0.92
C LEU A 27 3.62 -10.34 -0.46
N VAL A 28 3.52 -11.68 -0.49
CA VAL A 28 3.56 -12.48 -1.73
C VAL A 28 2.26 -12.31 -2.51
N SER A 29 1.09 -12.41 -1.86
CA SER A 29 -0.19 -12.12 -2.53
C SER A 29 -0.25 -10.67 -3.02
N ALA A 30 0.26 -9.72 -2.25
CA ALA A 30 0.33 -8.31 -2.66
C ALA A 30 1.22 -8.10 -3.89
N ALA A 31 2.35 -8.79 -3.94
CA ALA A 31 3.28 -8.75 -5.06
C ALA A 31 2.60 -9.23 -6.34
N HIS A 32 1.85 -10.34 -6.30
CA HIS A 32 1.08 -10.81 -7.44
C HIS A 32 -0.03 -9.84 -7.87
N VAL A 33 -0.82 -9.30 -6.93
CA VAL A 33 -1.96 -8.44 -7.28
C VAL A 33 -1.51 -7.09 -7.83
N LEU A 34 -0.39 -6.55 -7.34
CA LEU A 34 0.14 -5.25 -7.77
C LEU A 34 1.12 -5.35 -8.94
N ASP A 35 1.46 -6.55 -9.38
CA ASP A 35 2.53 -6.80 -10.35
C ASP A 35 3.87 -6.15 -9.92
N LEU A 36 4.24 -6.38 -8.66
CA LEU A 36 5.44 -5.83 -8.02
C LEU A 36 6.25 -6.93 -7.33
N SER A 37 7.53 -6.68 -7.09
CA SER A 37 8.33 -7.53 -6.21
C SER A 37 7.92 -7.37 -4.73
N THR A 38 8.02 -8.44 -3.94
CA THR A 38 7.80 -8.41 -2.48
C THR A 38 8.64 -7.34 -1.77
N ARG A 39 9.84 -7.03 -2.28
CA ARG A 39 10.68 -5.91 -1.80
C ARG A 39 10.02 -4.56 -2.03
N GLN A 40 9.42 -4.33 -3.20
CA GLN A 40 8.75 -3.08 -3.54
C GLN A 40 7.49 -2.89 -2.68
N VAL A 41 6.71 -3.97 -2.46
CA VAL A 41 5.56 -3.96 -1.55
C VAL A 41 5.99 -3.64 -0.13
N ARG A 42 7.03 -4.31 0.39
CA ARG A 42 7.56 -4.05 1.74
C ARG A 42 8.04 -2.61 1.89
N ARG A 43 8.70 -2.04 0.88
CA ARG A 43 9.14 -0.63 0.89
C ARG A 43 7.94 0.32 0.94
N ALA A 44 6.91 0.08 0.14
CA ALA A 44 5.70 0.89 0.11
C ALA A 44 4.94 0.82 1.45
N ALA A 45 4.76 -0.37 2.01
CA ALA A 45 4.10 -0.56 3.30
C ALA A 45 4.85 0.13 4.46
N ARG A 46 6.19 0.17 4.42
CA ARG A 46 6.98 0.93 5.41
C ARG A 46 6.85 2.44 5.24
N ALA A 47 6.85 2.93 4.00
CA ALA A 47 6.67 4.35 3.73
C ALA A 47 5.29 4.86 4.19
N ASP A 48 4.25 4.05 3.98
CA ASP A 48 2.89 4.36 4.43
C ASP A 48 2.76 4.36 5.97
N GLN A 49 3.35 3.38 6.66
CA GLN A 49 3.40 3.35 8.13
C GLN A 49 4.14 4.56 8.71
N ALA A 50 5.26 4.98 8.11
CA ALA A 50 5.99 6.17 8.54
C ALA A 50 5.17 7.46 8.34
N SER A 51 4.39 7.54 7.25
CA SER A 51 3.45 8.65 7.02
C SER A 51 2.32 8.65 8.05
N SER A 52 1.77 7.48 8.37
CA SER A 52 0.70 7.35 9.37
C SER A 52 1.18 7.69 10.78
N ALA A 53 2.35 7.20 11.20
CA ALA A 53 2.95 7.54 12.49
C ALA A 53 3.24 9.05 12.63
N SER A 54 3.68 9.71 11.55
CA SER A 54 3.89 11.16 11.54
C SER A 54 2.59 11.99 11.48
N ARG A 55 1.48 11.43 11.00
CA ARG A 55 0.14 12.04 11.10
C ARG A 55 -0.43 11.93 12.52
N ILE A 56 -0.28 10.76 13.16
CA ILE A 56 -0.69 10.56 14.56
C ILE A 56 0.07 11.54 15.48
N ARG A 57 1.39 11.68 15.31
CA ARG A 57 2.22 12.61 16.10
C ARG A 57 1.86 14.10 15.91
N ARG A 58 1.24 14.47 14.79
CA ARG A 58 0.83 15.87 14.53
C ARG A 58 -0.53 16.23 15.12
N HIS A 59 -1.25 15.25 15.64
CA HIS A 59 -2.59 15.44 16.20
C HIS A 59 -2.65 15.20 17.72
N SER A 60 -1.50 14.98 18.36
CA SER A 60 -1.30 14.81 19.80
C SER A 60 -0.68 16.04 20.44
#